data_AF-A0A370F4B7-F1
#
_entry.id   AF-A0A370F4B7-F1
#
_cell.length_a   1.000
_cell.length_b   1.000
_cell.length_c   1.000
_cell.angle_alpha   90.00
_cell.angle_beta   90.00
_cell.angle_gamma   90.00
#
_symmetry.space_group_name_H-M   'P 1'
#
loop_
_entity.id
_entity.type
_entity.pdbx_description
1 polymer ?
#
loop_
_entity_poly.entity_id
_entity_poly.type
_entity_poly.pdbx_seq_one_letter_code
_entity_poly.pdbx_strand_id
1 'polypeptide(L)' 'MKASDLRERAFAMPFSSPAFPPGPYRFVDREFMVVTYRTDPDALRAVVPEPLEIAEPVVKYEFIRMPDSTGFGDYTESG' A
#
# COMPACT_ATOMS: atom_id res chain seq x y z
N MET A 1 1.64 20.27 27.07
CA MET A 1 1.18 20.23 25.67
C MET A 1 -0.22 20.81 25.62
N LYS A 2 -0.47 21.82 24.78
CA LYS A 2 -1.79 22.44 24.59
C LYS A 2 -2.54 21.75 23.45
N ALA A 3 -3.86 21.99 23.37
CA ALA A 3 -4.69 21.45 22.30
C ALA A 3 -4.28 21.95 20.89
N SER A 4 -3.72 23.17 20.80
CA SER A 4 -3.12 23.68 19.55
C SER A 4 -1.95 22.82 19.10
N ASP A 5 -1.02 22.51 20.01
CA ASP A 5 0.18 21.71 19.70
C ASP A 5 -0.20 20.29 19.24
N LEU A 6 -1.27 19.73 19.81
CA LEU A 6 -1.82 18.43 19.39
C LEU A 6 -2.34 18.51 17.95
N ARG A 7 -3.14 19.53 17.62
CA ARG A 7 -3.73 19.70 16.28
C ARG A 7 -2.68 19.95 15.21
N GLU A 8 -1.61 20.68 15.55
CA GLU A 8 -0.53 21.01 14.61
C GLU A 8 0.39 19.82 14.34
N ARG A 9 0.62 18.94 15.33
CA ARG A 9 1.62 17.86 15.25
C ARG A 9 1.01 16.47 15.05
N ALA A 10 -0.31 16.33 15.19
CA ALA A 10 -0.98 15.04 15.02
C ALA A 10 -0.81 14.55 13.58
N PHE A 11 -0.22 13.36 13.45
CA PHE A 11 0.01 12.70 12.16
C PHE A 11 -0.64 11.32 12.14
N ALA A 12 -0.08 10.39 12.92
CA ALA A 12 -0.62 9.06 13.13
C ALA A 12 -0.58 8.71 14.62
N MET A 13 -1.36 7.71 15.00
CA MET A 13 -1.42 7.23 16.38
C MET A 13 -0.31 6.21 16.66
N PRO A 14 0.13 6.07 17.91
CA PRO A 14 -0.07 6.99 19.03
C PRO A 14 0.60 8.36 18.82
N PHE A 15 0.00 9.44 19.30
CA PHE A 15 0.46 10.82 19.04
C PHE A 15 1.95 11.06 19.30
N SER A 16 2.50 10.55 20.42
CA SER A 16 3.88 10.79 20.82
C SER A 16 4.89 9.79 20.25
N SER A 17 4.42 8.74 19.58
CA SER A 17 5.24 7.73 18.91
C SER A 17 4.44 7.13 17.77
N PRO A 18 4.22 7.88 16.67
CA PRO A 18 3.36 7.45 15.58
C PRO A 18 3.78 6.07 15.04
N ALA A 19 2.80 5.23 14.70
CA ALA A 19 3.05 3.87 14.21
C ALA A 19 3.88 3.82 12.90
N PHE A 20 3.90 4.93 12.16
CA PHE A 20 4.77 5.15 11.01
C PHE A 20 5.13 6.65 10.95
N PRO A 21 6.32 7.00 10.42
CA PRO A 21 6.72 8.41 10.23
C PRO A 21 6.08 9.01 8.97
N PRO A 22 6.08 10.34 8.80
CA PRO A 22 5.73 10.97 7.53
C PRO A 22 6.80 10.72 6.46
N GLY A 23 6.40 10.83 5.19
CA GLY A 23 7.27 10.63 4.03
C GLY A 23 8.22 11.80 3.71
N PRO A 24 8.88 11.78 2.52
CA PRO A 24 8.59 10.88 1.40
C PRO A 24 9.01 9.43 1.66
N TYR A 25 8.15 8.49 1.26
CA TYR A 25 8.44 7.06 1.34
C TYR A 25 9.19 6.63 0.08
N ARG A 26 10.52 6.54 0.18
CA ARG A 26 11.38 6.08 -0.90
C ARG A 26 11.60 4.57 -0.78
N PHE A 27 11.51 3.88 -1.91
CA PHE A 27 11.77 2.45 -2.05
C PHE A 27 12.98 2.28 -2.97
N VAL A 28 14.07 1.70 -2.45
CA VAL A 28 15.30 1.40 -3.20
C VAL A 28 15.36 -0.11 -3.44
N ASP A 29 15.78 -0.50 -4.64
CA ASP A 29 15.88 -1.89 -5.08
C ASP A 29 14.60 -2.71 -4.86
N ARG A 30 13.44 -2.07 -5.09
CA ARG A 30 12.13 -2.72 -5.07
C ARG A 30 12.02 -3.70 -6.25
N GLU A 31 12.06 -4.99 -5.95
CA GLU A 31 12.04 -6.07 -6.94
C GLU A 31 10.63 -6.65 -7.08
N PHE A 32 10.21 -6.92 -8.31
CA PHE A 32 8.86 -7.40 -8.65
C PHE A 32 8.91 -8.73 -9.40
N MET A 33 8.06 -9.66 -8.98
CA MET A 33 7.63 -10.81 -9.79
C MET A 33 6.11 -10.72 -9.95
N VAL A 34 5.63 -10.55 -11.18
CA VAL A 34 4.19 -10.44 -11.49
C VAL A 34 3.76 -11.57 -12.41
N VAL A 35 2.75 -12.33 -11.97
CA VAL A 35 2.09 -13.38 -12.74
C VAL A 35 0.73 -12.87 -13.19
N THR A 36 0.61 -12.56 -14.48
CA THR A 36 -0.68 -12.18 -15.08
C THR A 36 -1.44 -13.43 -15.50
N TYR A 37 -2.67 -13.58 -15.02
CA TYR A 37 -3.54 -14.71 -15.39
C TYR A 37 -4.97 -14.26 -15.68
N ARG A 38 -5.65 -14.98 -16.57
CA ARG A 38 -7.07 -14.77 -16.86
C ARG A 38 -7.94 -15.39 -15.77
N THR A 39 -8.97 -14.67 -15.34
CA THR A 39 -9.92 -15.09 -14.29
C THR A 39 -11.37 -15.07 -14.79
N ASP A 40 -12.31 -15.48 -13.92
CA ASP A 40 -13.75 -15.34 -14.14
C ASP A 40 -14.15 -13.84 -14.11
N PRO A 41 -14.73 -13.30 -15.21
CA PRO A 41 -15.20 -11.92 -15.24
C PRO A 41 -16.21 -11.56 -14.15
N ASP A 42 -17.09 -12.48 -13.75
CA ASP A 42 -18.12 -12.20 -12.74
C ASP A 42 -17.53 -12.14 -11.34
N ALA A 43 -16.52 -12.98 -11.06
CA ALA A 43 -15.76 -12.91 -9.80
C ALA A 43 -15.02 -11.57 -9.67
N LEU A 44 -14.44 -11.06 -10.76
CA LEU A 44 -13.76 -9.76 -10.76
C LEU A 44 -14.77 -8.61 -10.57
N ARG A 45 -15.94 -8.67 -11.21
CA ARG A 45 -17.03 -7.68 -11.03
C ARG A 45 -17.56 -7.63 -9.60
N ALA A 46 -17.61 -8.77 -8.91
CA ALA A 46 -18.13 -8.83 -7.55
C ALA A 46 -17.26 -8.06 -6.53
N VAL A 47 -15.97 -7.83 -6.83
CA VAL A 47 -15.02 -7.20 -5.90
C VAL A 47 -14.56 -5.80 -6.32
N VAL A 48 -14.71 -5.44 -7.60
CA VAL A 48 -14.38 -4.10 -8.10
C VAL A 48 -15.53 -3.15 -7.78
N PRO A 49 -15.34 -2.11 -6.94
CA PRO A 49 -16.43 -1.22 -6.56
C PRO A 49 -16.73 -0.18 -7.64
N GLU A 50 -17.99 0.20 -7.79
CA GLU A 50 -18.38 1.35 -8.62
C GLU A 50 -17.71 2.64 -8.08
N PRO A 51 -17.29 3.59 -8.95
CA PRO A 51 -17.48 3.63 -10.40
C PRO A 51 -16.30 3.05 -11.21
N LEU A 52 -15.48 2.18 -10.61
CA LEU A 52 -14.33 1.59 -11.32
C LEU A 52 -14.81 0.58 -12.39
N GLU A 53 -14.13 0.59 -13.54
CA GLU A 53 -14.43 -0.30 -14.67
C GLU A 53 -13.32 -1.34 -14.87
N ILE A 54 -13.70 -2.56 -15.28
CA ILE A 54 -12.77 -3.64 -15.59
C ILE A 54 -12.35 -3.53 -17.06
N ALA A 55 -11.05 -3.30 -17.32
CA ALA A 55 -10.52 -3.26 -18.67
C ALA A 55 -10.44 -4.65 -19.33
N GLU A 56 -9.98 -5.66 -18.59
CA GLU A 56 -9.87 -7.06 -19.04
C GLU A 56 -10.04 -8.02 -17.86
N PRO A 57 -10.54 -9.25 -18.07
CA PRO A 57 -10.73 -10.23 -17.00
C PRO A 57 -9.42 -10.95 -16.65
N VAL A 58 -8.40 -10.17 -16.28
CA VAL A 58 -7.10 -10.68 -15.81
C VAL A 58 -6.77 -10.10 -14.44
N VAL A 59 -6.03 -10.87 -13.65
CA VAL A 59 -5.46 -10.45 -12.37
C VAL A 59 -3.94 -10.45 -12.52
N LYS A 60 -3.30 -9.47 -11.87
CA LYS A 60 -1.85 -9.39 -11.75
C LYS A 60 -1.50 -9.78 -10.32
N TYR A 61 -1.13 -11.04 -10.12
CA TYR A 61 -0.69 -11.51 -8.80
C TYR A 61 0.79 -11.22 -8.64
N GLU A 62 1.18 -10.59 -7.55
CA GLU A 62 2.53 -10.06 -7.35
C GLU A 62 3.22 -10.63 -6.12
N PHE A 63 4.55 -10.67 -6.22
CA PHE A 63 5.49 -10.83 -5.12
C PHE A 63 6.49 -9.69 -5.21
N ILE A 64 6.67 -8.94 -4.13
CA ILE A 64 7.50 -7.75 -4.12
C ILE A 64 8.48 -7.81 -2.95
N ARG A 65 9.77 -7.70 -3.23
CA ARG A 65 10.81 -7.51 -2.23
C ARG A 65 11.13 -6.02 -2.10
N MET A 66 11.02 -5.48 -0.88
CA MET A 66 11.27 -4.09 -0.56
C MET A 66 12.36 -3.99 0.52
N PRO A 67 13.64 -4.16 0.15
CA PRO A 67 14.74 -4.28 1.12
C PRO A 67 15.09 -2.96 1.80
N ASP A 68 14.83 -1.82 1.14
CA ASP A 68 15.15 -0.50 1.68
C ASP A 68 13.98 0.47 1.43
N SER A 69 13.10 0.57 2.44
CA SER A 69 11.91 1.42 2.42
C SER A 69 11.98 2.47 3.52
N THR A 70 12.14 3.74 3.16
CA THR A 70 12.23 4.85 4.14
C THR A 70 10.99 4.88 5.03
N GLY A 71 11.18 4.76 6.34
CA GLY A 71 10.12 4.79 7.34
C GLY A 71 9.42 3.46 7.61
N PHE A 72 9.55 2.47 6.71
CA PHE A 72 8.94 1.14 6.85
C PHE A 72 9.95 0.02 7.11
N GLY A 73 11.22 0.23 6.75
CA GLY A 73 12.28 -0.75 6.92
C GLY A 73 12.37 -1.72 5.75
N ASP A 74 12.62 -2.98 6.09
CA ASP A 74 12.89 -4.08 5.15
C ASP A 74 11.75 -5.10 5.23
N TYR A 75 11.03 -5.31 4.11
CA TYR A 75 9.90 -6.25 4.08
C TYR A 75 9.61 -6.87 2.69
N THR A 76 8.62 -7.77 2.66
CA THR A 76 8.11 -8.45 1.46
C THR A 76 6.59 -8.37 1.43
N GLU A 77 6.01 -8.22 0.24
CA GLU A 77 4.56 -8.14 -0.01
C GLU A 77 4.14 -9.16 -1.08
N SER A 78 2.89 -9.64 -0.99
CA SER A 78 2.26 -10.43 -2.06
C SER A 78 0.74 -10.18 -2.09
N GLY A 79 0.16 -10.12 -3.28
CA GLY A 79 -1.25 -9.76 -3.50
C GLY A 79 -1.75 -10.08 -4.89
#